data_AF-A0A5B6TBD0-F1
#
_entry.id   AF-A0A5B6TBD0-F1
#
_cell.length_a   1.000
_cell.length_b   1.000
_cell.length_c   1.000
_cell.angle_alpha   90.00
_cell.angle_beta   90.00
_cell.angle_gamma   90.00
#
_symmetry.space_group_name_H-M   'P 1'
#
loop_
_entity.id
_entity.type
_entity.pdbx_description
1 polymer ?
#
loop_
_entity_poly.entity_id
_entity_poly.type
_entity_poly.pdbx_seq_one_letter_code
_entity_poly.pdbx_strand_id
1 'polypeptide(L)'
;MKAISLSLFLGVLVVTSGQAQTPAPAKDRGTYNLQQQFSSLKFRSSTEIKYNQPHKVVKQASLDAFFKNVQDTLRARQQSIKNAGKETAVALAKTQKELADQKAQVQALQEVNAQKEKQIQQGAHDVASLSVLGMDMDKQVYVWLSLAIIAALGIVAAVFASMYKNSNRVTEEKIKAYDELTEEFKAHKQLAREKEIKLKREQQSEANKVEELKQQLAQFRH
;
A
#
# COMPACT_ATOMS: atom_id res chain seq x y z
N MET A 1 33.48 15.92 45.17
CA MET A 1 32.84 15.58 46.46
C MET A 1 32.58 14.08 46.42
N LYS A 2 33.44 13.17 46.90
CA LYS A 2 33.95 12.88 48.26
C LYS A 2 32.84 12.67 49.32
N ALA A 3 32.56 11.40 49.64
CA ALA A 3 32.29 10.81 50.96
C ALA A 3 31.76 9.37 50.69
N ILE A 4 32.49 8.27 50.92
CA ILE A 4 32.97 7.68 52.19
C ILE A 4 31.83 7.37 53.17
N SER A 5 31.52 6.08 53.31
CA SER A 5 31.27 5.48 54.63
C SER A 5 31.57 3.98 54.61
N LEU A 6 32.67 3.66 55.29
CA LEU A 6 33.26 2.38 55.64
C LEU A 6 32.54 1.81 56.89
N SER A 7 32.28 0.49 56.94
CA SER A 7 32.29 -0.41 58.14
C SER A 7 31.56 -1.71 57.76
N LEU A 8 32.26 -2.81 57.46
CA LEU A 8 32.84 -3.78 58.39
C LEU A 8 31.78 -4.47 59.27
N PHE A 9 31.30 -5.64 58.84
CA PHE A 9 31.02 -6.73 59.77
C PHE A 9 31.20 -8.09 59.10
N LEU A 10 32.16 -8.82 59.68
CA LEU A 10 32.55 -10.19 59.43
C LEU A 10 31.40 -11.13 59.85
N GLY A 11 30.92 -11.96 58.93
CA GLY A 11 29.92 -13.00 59.18
C GLY A 11 30.39 -14.32 58.56
N VAL A 12 31.18 -15.05 59.32
CA VAL A 12 31.63 -16.42 59.05
C VAL A 12 30.42 -17.34 58.91
N LEU A 13 30.27 -18.00 57.76
CA LEU A 13 29.44 -19.20 57.64
C LEU A 13 30.34 -20.36 57.19
N VAL A 14 30.73 -21.16 58.17
CA VAL A 14 31.33 -22.48 57.99
C VAL A 14 30.29 -23.37 57.34
N VAL A 15 30.52 -23.78 56.09
CA VAL A 15 29.86 -24.94 55.50
C VAL A 15 30.86 -26.08 55.53
N THR A 16 30.48 -27.08 56.30
CA THR A 16 31.20 -28.30 56.63
C THR A 16 31.43 -29.18 55.39
N SER A 17 32.64 -29.71 55.32
CA SER A 17 33.08 -30.71 54.35
C SER A 17 32.41 -32.06 54.62
N GLY A 18 31.33 -32.36 53.90
CA GLY A 18 30.82 -33.71 53.72
C GLY A 18 31.60 -34.40 52.59
N GLN A 19 32.62 -35.19 52.94
CA GLN A 19 33.25 -36.13 52.02
C GLN A 19 32.27 -37.25 51.69
N ALA A 20 31.51 -37.12 50.60
CA ALA A 20 30.86 -38.26 49.98
C ALA A 20 31.92 -39.05 49.19
N GLN A 21 32.32 -40.21 49.71
CA GLN A 21 33.11 -41.18 48.96
C GLN A 21 32.31 -41.63 47.73
N THR A 22 32.68 -41.13 46.56
CA THR A 22 32.31 -41.78 45.31
C THR A 22 33.00 -43.15 45.27
N PRO A 23 32.28 -44.26 45.09
CA PRO A 23 32.93 -45.53 44.80
C PRO A 23 33.75 -45.34 43.51
N ALA A 24 35.02 -45.71 43.55
CA ALA A 24 35.89 -45.71 42.39
C ALA A 24 35.18 -46.38 41.21
N PRO A 25 35.26 -45.83 39.98
CA PRO A 25 34.74 -46.52 38.82
C PRO A 25 35.44 -47.87 38.77
N ALA A 26 34.66 -48.94 38.90
CA ALA A 26 35.15 -50.30 38.67
C ALA A 26 35.82 -50.27 37.29
N LYS A 27 37.14 -50.41 37.30
CA LYS A 27 37.98 -50.47 36.11
C LYS A 27 37.46 -51.64 35.30
N ASP A 28 36.66 -51.33 34.29
CA ASP A 28 36.03 -52.29 33.40
C ASP A 28 37.16 -53.16 32.85
N ARG A 29 37.17 -54.44 33.24
CA ARG A 29 38.22 -55.36 32.82
C ARG A 29 38.06 -55.52 31.33
N GLY A 30 38.91 -54.78 30.61
CA GLY A 30 38.85 -54.51 29.17
C GLY A 30 38.05 -55.54 28.38
N THR A 31 36.95 -55.09 27.81
CA THR A 31 36.24 -55.76 26.73
C THR A 31 37.22 -55.89 25.57
N TYR A 32 38.02 -56.95 25.56
CA TYR A 32 38.96 -57.23 24.48
C TYR A 32 38.17 -57.27 23.18
N ASN A 33 38.61 -56.52 22.17
CA ASN A 33 37.99 -56.59 20.86
C ASN A 33 38.13 -58.03 20.31
N LEU A 34 37.27 -58.43 19.37
CA LEU A 34 37.24 -59.82 18.90
C LEU A 34 38.61 -60.28 18.35
N GLN A 35 39.36 -59.35 17.76
CA GLN A 35 40.72 -59.57 17.26
C GLN A 35 41.73 -59.81 18.39
N GLN A 36 41.62 -59.13 19.52
CA GLN A 36 42.42 -59.32 20.72
C GLN A 36 42.05 -60.62 21.43
N GLN A 37 40.76 -60.98 21.46
CA GLN A 37 40.31 -62.29 21.99
C GLN A 37 40.86 -63.44 21.12
N PHE A 38 40.83 -63.31 19.80
CA PHE A 38 41.43 -64.28 18.89
C PHE A 38 42.95 -64.37 19.05
N SER A 39 43.64 -63.22 19.14
CA SER A 39 45.10 -63.17 19.31
C SER A 39 45.54 -63.76 20.65
N SER A 40 44.79 -63.54 21.72
CA SER A 40 45.06 -64.13 23.04
C SER A 40 44.77 -65.64 23.05
N LEU A 41 43.77 -66.11 22.32
CA LEU A 41 43.51 -67.54 22.12
C LEU A 41 44.65 -68.22 21.36
N LYS A 42 45.18 -67.58 20.31
CA LYS A 42 46.36 -68.04 19.56
C LYS A 42 47.64 -68.00 20.40
N PHE A 43 47.84 -66.97 21.22
CA PHE A 43 49.02 -66.86 22.10
C PHE A 43 49.01 -67.91 23.22
N ARG A 44 47.84 -68.18 23.81
CA ARG A 44 47.65 -69.17 24.88
C ARG A 44 47.62 -70.62 24.38
N SER A 45 47.65 -70.83 23.07
CA SER A 45 47.67 -72.17 22.47
C SER A 45 49.06 -72.79 22.52
N SER A 46 49.16 -74.07 22.89
CA SER A 46 50.44 -74.79 22.85
C SER A 46 50.77 -75.18 21.42
N THR A 47 52.06 -75.14 21.06
CA THR A 47 52.52 -75.59 19.74
C THR A 47 52.90 -77.06 19.83
N GLU A 48 52.28 -77.89 19.00
CA GLU A 48 52.58 -79.32 18.89
C GLU A 48 52.98 -79.61 17.45
N ILE A 49 54.16 -80.21 17.23
CA ILE A 49 54.63 -80.58 15.89
C ILE A 49 54.21 -82.02 15.65
N LYS A 50 53.33 -82.23 14.68
CA LYS A 50 52.89 -83.56 14.26
C LYS A 50 53.08 -83.66 12.75
N TYR A 51 53.68 -84.75 12.25
CA TYR A 51 53.95 -84.95 10.82
C TYR A 51 54.69 -83.79 10.13
N ASN A 52 55.75 -83.25 10.75
CA ASN A 52 56.50 -82.08 10.23
C ASN A 52 55.67 -80.79 10.05
N GLN A 53 54.47 -80.71 10.63
CA GLN A 53 53.59 -79.54 10.59
C GLN A 53 53.38 -78.96 12.00
N PRO A 54 53.55 -77.65 12.21
CA PRO A 54 53.27 -77.01 13.49
C PRO A 54 51.76 -76.81 13.68
N HIS A 55 51.18 -77.49 14.67
CA HIS A 55 49.79 -77.32 15.07
C HIS A 55 49.68 -76.48 16.35
N LYS A 56 48.59 -75.72 16.48
CA LYS A 56 48.26 -74.98 17.70
C LYS A 56 47.12 -75.69 18.42
N VAL A 57 47.38 -76.16 19.63
CA VAL A 57 46.40 -76.85 20.47
C VAL A 57 45.74 -75.82 21.39
N VAL A 58 44.42 -75.73 21.29
CA VAL A 58 43.60 -74.79 22.05
C VAL A 58 42.68 -75.58 22.98
N LYS A 59 42.46 -75.08 24.20
CA LYS A 59 41.45 -75.64 25.11
C LYS A 59 40.05 -75.46 24.51
N GLN A 60 39.27 -76.54 24.44
CA GLN A 60 37.88 -76.50 23.92
C GLN A 60 37.04 -75.42 24.59
N ALA A 61 37.04 -75.33 25.92
CA ALA A 61 36.31 -74.29 26.65
C ALA A 61 36.67 -72.84 26.26
N SER A 62 37.93 -72.59 25.85
CA SER A 62 38.36 -71.25 25.38
C SER A 62 37.90 -70.97 23.95
N LEU A 63 37.87 -72.02 23.10
CA LEU A 63 37.32 -71.95 21.75
C LEU A 63 35.80 -71.69 21.79
N ASP A 64 35.08 -72.42 22.64
CA ASP A 64 33.63 -72.31 22.81
C ASP A 64 33.23 -70.93 23.35
N ALA A 65 33.98 -70.42 24.33
CA ALA A 65 33.78 -69.07 24.86
C ALA A 65 34.01 -67.99 23.78
N PHE A 66 35.06 -68.13 22.96
CA PHE A 66 35.30 -67.23 21.83
C PHE A 66 34.17 -67.31 20.80
N PHE A 67 33.74 -68.51 20.41
CA PHE A 67 32.66 -68.71 19.46
C PHE A 67 31.34 -68.12 19.95
N LYS A 68 31.02 -68.28 21.24
CA LYS A 68 29.86 -67.63 21.87
C LYS A 68 29.93 -66.11 21.77
N ASN A 69 31.09 -65.51 22.08
CA ASN A 69 31.29 -64.06 21.97
C ASN A 69 31.15 -63.55 20.53
N VAL A 70 31.66 -64.30 19.54
CA VAL A 70 31.45 -64.01 18.10
C VAL A 70 29.97 -64.01 17.78
N GLN A 71 29.26 -65.07 18.19
CA GLN A 71 27.84 -65.25 17.89
C GLN A 71 26.98 -64.16 18.52
N ASP A 72 27.27 -63.78 19.77
CA ASP A 72 26.55 -62.71 20.47
C ASP A 72 26.83 -61.34 19.84
N THR A 73 28.06 -61.07 19.42
CA THR A 73 28.40 -59.84 18.67
C THR A 73 27.67 -59.79 17.32
N LEU A 74 27.59 -60.92 16.61
CA LEU A 74 26.88 -61.00 15.33
C LEU A 74 25.37 -60.81 15.52
N ARG A 75 24.77 -61.42 16.55
CA ARG A 75 23.35 -61.21 16.90
C ARG A 75 23.08 -59.77 17.27
N ALA A 76 23.92 -59.16 18.10
CA ALA A 76 23.80 -57.75 18.49
C ALA A 76 23.89 -56.83 17.27
N ARG A 77 24.84 -57.09 16.35
CA ARG A 77 24.97 -56.33 15.11
C ARG A 77 23.76 -56.52 14.19
N GLN A 78 23.27 -57.74 14.04
CA GLN A 78 22.05 -58.01 13.25
C GLN A 78 20.83 -57.27 13.82
N GLN A 79 20.69 -57.25 15.15
CA GLN A 79 19.60 -56.54 15.80
C GLN A 79 19.73 -55.02 15.64
N SER A 80 20.94 -54.47 15.78
CA SER A 80 21.22 -53.06 15.52
C SER A 80 20.88 -52.65 14.09
N ILE A 81 21.26 -53.47 13.09
CA ILE A 81 20.91 -53.22 11.69
C ILE A 81 19.39 -53.26 11.48
N LYS A 82 18.69 -54.24 12.08
CA LYS A 82 17.22 -54.31 12.00
C LYS A 82 16.55 -53.09 12.65
N ASN A 83 17.05 -52.64 13.80
CA ASN A 83 16.50 -51.47 14.50
C ASN A 83 16.77 -50.19 13.70
N ALA A 84 18.00 -49.98 13.21
CA ALA A 84 18.34 -48.85 12.34
C ALA A 84 17.50 -48.84 11.06
N GLY A 85 17.25 -50.01 10.45
CA GLY A 85 16.35 -50.14 9.30
C GLY A 85 14.90 -49.73 9.61
N LYS A 86 14.39 -50.05 10.80
CA LYS A 86 13.07 -49.61 11.25
C LYS A 86 13.02 -48.12 11.52
N GLU A 87 14.01 -47.58 12.22
CA GLU A 87 14.10 -46.14 12.54
C GLU A 87 14.20 -45.29 11.27
N THR A 88 15.03 -45.71 10.31
CA THR A 88 15.15 -45.05 9.00
C THR A 88 13.85 -45.13 8.20
N ALA A 89 13.15 -46.27 8.19
CA ALA A 89 11.85 -46.38 7.54
C ALA A 89 10.80 -45.45 8.17
N VAL A 90 10.77 -45.34 9.51
CA VAL A 90 9.88 -44.42 10.23
C VAL A 90 10.22 -42.97 9.92
N ALA A 91 11.51 -42.61 9.92
CA ALA A 91 11.95 -41.26 9.57
C ALA A 91 11.57 -40.91 8.12
N LEU A 92 11.76 -41.84 7.18
CA LEU A 92 11.44 -41.63 5.78
C LEU A 92 9.93 -41.43 5.57
N ALA A 93 9.10 -42.26 6.21
CA ALA A 93 7.64 -42.09 6.20
C ALA A 93 7.20 -40.73 6.76
N LYS A 94 7.83 -40.26 7.85
CA LYS A 94 7.56 -38.93 8.42
C LYS A 94 7.93 -37.81 7.44
N THR A 95 9.14 -37.86 6.86
CA THR A 95 9.59 -36.85 5.90
C THR A 95 8.72 -36.81 4.65
N GLN A 96 8.25 -37.97 4.17
CA GLN A 96 7.39 -38.04 3.00
C GLN A 96 6.00 -37.44 3.26
N LYS A 97 5.47 -37.63 4.48
CA LYS A 97 4.24 -36.95 4.91
C LYS A 97 4.42 -35.43 5.00
N GLU A 98 5.50 -34.97 5.63
CA GLU A 98 5.80 -33.54 5.74
C GLU A 98 6.01 -32.89 4.37
N LEU A 99 6.65 -33.59 3.42
CA LEU A 99 6.81 -33.11 2.05
C LEU A 99 5.47 -33.01 1.32
N ALA A 100 4.55 -33.95 1.54
CA ALA A 100 3.21 -33.91 0.98
C ALA A 100 2.41 -32.72 1.54
N ASP A 101 2.48 -32.49 2.85
CA ASP A 101 1.83 -31.37 3.53
C ASP A 101 2.39 -30.02 3.04
N GLN A 102 3.73 -29.90 2.92
CA GLN A 102 4.37 -28.71 2.37
C GLN A 102 3.96 -28.46 0.91
N LYS A 103 3.90 -29.51 0.09
CA LYS A 103 3.46 -29.39 -1.32
C LYS A 103 2.02 -28.90 -1.42
N ALA A 104 1.13 -29.41 -0.57
CA ALA A 104 -0.25 -28.94 -0.51
C ALA A 104 -0.34 -27.47 -0.07
N GLN A 105 0.46 -27.06 0.92
CA GLN A 105 0.50 -25.68 1.38
C GLN A 105 1.05 -24.73 0.31
N VAL A 106 2.09 -25.13 -0.43
CA VAL A 106 2.63 -24.35 -1.55
C VAL A 106 1.60 -24.19 -2.67
N GLN A 107 0.86 -25.26 -3.00
CA GLN A 107 -0.22 -25.18 -3.99
C GLN A 107 -1.32 -24.21 -3.54
N ALA A 108 -1.75 -24.30 -2.28
CA ALA A 108 -2.74 -23.37 -1.73
C ALA A 108 -2.24 -21.92 -1.74
N LEU A 109 -0.97 -21.67 -1.39
CA LEU A 109 -0.34 -20.34 -1.47
C LEU A 109 -0.28 -19.81 -2.91
N GLN A 110 0.04 -20.67 -3.88
CA GLN A 110 0.03 -20.30 -5.30
C GLN A 110 -1.36 -19.94 -5.79
N GLU A 111 -2.38 -20.70 -5.41
CA GLU A 111 -3.78 -20.39 -5.76
C GLU A 111 -4.23 -19.08 -5.13
N VAL A 112 -3.91 -18.83 -3.86
CA VAL A 112 -4.21 -17.57 -3.17
C VAL A 112 -3.51 -16.40 -3.84
N ASN A 113 -2.23 -16.54 -4.21
CA ASN A 113 -1.52 -15.49 -4.95
C ASN A 113 -2.13 -15.25 -6.32
N ALA A 114 -2.46 -16.29 -7.09
CA ALA A 114 -3.13 -16.14 -8.38
C ALA A 114 -4.49 -15.45 -8.26
N GLN A 115 -5.26 -15.74 -7.20
CA GLN A 115 -6.50 -15.05 -6.90
C GLN A 115 -6.27 -13.58 -6.54
N LYS A 116 -5.27 -13.28 -5.71
CA LYS A 116 -4.91 -11.90 -5.37
C LYS A 116 -4.43 -11.11 -6.59
N GLU A 117 -3.64 -11.71 -7.47
CA GLU A 117 -3.20 -11.09 -8.72
C GLU A 117 -4.41 -10.72 -9.59
N LYS A 118 -5.39 -11.62 -9.72
CA LYS A 118 -6.65 -11.35 -10.42
C LYS A 118 -7.45 -10.23 -9.75
N GLN A 119 -7.55 -10.22 -8.42
CA GLN A 119 -8.25 -9.15 -7.69
C GLN A 119 -7.53 -7.80 -7.82
N ILE A 120 -6.19 -7.79 -7.88
CA ILE A 120 -5.42 -6.57 -8.13
C ILE A 120 -5.62 -6.10 -9.57
N GLN A 121 -5.67 -7.00 -10.55
CA GLN A 121 -5.96 -6.62 -11.94
C GLN A 121 -7.38 -6.10 -12.11
N GLN A 122 -8.37 -6.76 -11.50
CA GLN A 122 -9.76 -6.31 -11.48
C GLN A 122 -9.91 -4.98 -10.73
N GLY A 123 -9.34 -4.86 -9.54
CA GLY A 123 -9.34 -3.63 -8.75
C GLY A 123 -8.54 -2.50 -9.40
N ALA A 124 -7.46 -2.77 -10.11
CA ALA A 124 -6.76 -1.77 -10.91
C ALA A 124 -7.64 -1.29 -12.07
N HIS A 125 -8.43 -2.18 -12.68
CA HIS A 125 -9.42 -1.81 -13.68
C HIS A 125 -10.53 -0.94 -13.05
N ASP A 126 -11.12 -1.38 -11.94
CA ASP A 126 -12.21 -0.70 -11.22
C ASP A 126 -11.78 0.64 -10.61
N VAL A 127 -10.51 0.79 -10.20
CA VAL A 127 -9.97 2.04 -9.64
C VAL A 127 -9.46 2.96 -10.75
N ALA A 128 -9.00 2.42 -11.89
CA ALA A 128 -8.70 3.20 -13.08
C ALA A 128 -9.98 3.72 -13.75
N SER A 129 -11.12 3.07 -13.54
CA SER A 129 -12.40 3.47 -14.10
C SER A 129 -13.38 4.04 -13.07
N LEU A 130 -13.23 5.33 -12.77
CA LEU A 130 -14.37 6.07 -12.22
C LEU A 130 -15.41 6.22 -13.35
N SER A 131 -16.50 5.46 -13.28
CA SER A 131 -17.60 5.55 -14.24
C SER A 131 -18.26 6.92 -14.14
N VAL A 132 -17.87 7.82 -15.04
CA VAL A 132 -18.48 9.14 -15.18
C VAL A 132 -19.21 9.10 -16.51
N LEU A 133 -20.55 9.11 -16.46
CA LEU A 133 -21.45 8.96 -17.62
C LEU A 133 -21.38 7.58 -18.32
N GLY A 134 -21.02 6.52 -17.60
CA GLY A 134 -21.05 5.14 -18.13
C GLY A 134 -19.84 4.74 -18.97
N MET A 135 -18.81 5.59 -19.06
CA MET A 135 -17.51 5.25 -19.64
C MET A 135 -16.42 5.20 -18.56
N ASP A 136 -15.58 4.19 -18.66
CA ASP A 136 -14.43 3.96 -17.81
C ASP A 136 -13.30 4.93 -18.21
N MET A 137 -12.95 5.85 -17.31
CA MET A 137 -11.97 6.90 -17.62
C MET A 137 -10.94 7.05 -16.50
N ASP A 138 -9.66 7.10 -16.90
CA ASP A 138 -8.52 7.21 -16.00
C ASP A 138 -8.64 8.42 -15.06
N LYS A 139 -8.27 8.22 -13.79
CA LYS A 139 -8.40 9.22 -12.71
C LYS A 139 -7.67 10.52 -13.05
N GLN A 140 -6.55 10.47 -13.77
CA GLN A 140 -5.82 11.65 -14.21
C GLN A 140 -6.59 12.39 -15.31
N VAL A 141 -7.16 11.68 -16.27
CA VAL A 141 -7.99 12.25 -17.34
C VAL A 141 -9.25 12.93 -16.77
N TYR A 142 -9.88 12.34 -15.76
CA TYR A 142 -11.03 12.95 -15.09
C TYR A 142 -10.70 14.31 -14.44
N VAL A 143 -9.57 14.42 -13.74
CA VAL A 143 -9.17 15.68 -13.09
C VAL A 143 -8.92 16.76 -14.14
N TRP A 144 -8.22 16.45 -15.23
CA TRP A 144 -7.99 17.40 -16.32
C TRP A 144 -9.28 17.79 -17.05
N LEU A 145 -10.16 16.82 -17.35
CA LEU A 145 -11.41 17.08 -18.04
C LEU A 145 -12.38 17.91 -17.18
N SER A 146 -12.52 17.57 -15.89
CA SER A 146 -13.38 18.32 -14.97
C SER A 146 -12.89 19.76 -14.80
N LEU A 147 -11.58 19.97 -14.64
CA LEU A 147 -10.99 21.32 -14.61
C LEU A 147 -11.22 22.07 -15.93
N ALA A 148 -11.08 21.40 -17.08
CA ALA A 148 -11.34 22.01 -18.39
C ALA A 148 -12.81 22.44 -18.55
N ILE A 149 -13.77 21.62 -18.11
CA ILE A 149 -15.20 21.96 -18.12
C ILE A 149 -15.49 23.15 -17.19
N ILE A 150 -14.93 23.14 -15.97
CA ILE A 150 -15.08 24.25 -15.02
C ILE A 150 -14.50 25.55 -15.61
N ALA A 151 -13.31 25.48 -16.21
CA ALA A 151 -12.67 26.63 -16.85
C ALA A 151 -13.47 27.16 -18.04
N ALA A 152 -13.97 26.27 -18.90
CA ALA A 152 -14.78 26.64 -20.06
C ALA A 152 -16.08 27.34 -19.63
N LEU A 153 -16.79 26.79 -18.63
CA LEU A 153 -17.98 27.42 -18.06
C LEU A 153 -17.65 28.77 -17.42
N GLY A 154 -16.51 28.88 -16.73
CA GLY A 154 -16.02 30.14 -16.17
C GLY A 154 -15.80 31.22 -17.22
N ILE A 155 -15.20 30.87 -18.37
CA ILE A 155 -15.00 31.80 -19.49
C ILE A 155 -16.34 32.24 -20.08
N VAL A 156 -17.26 31.30 -20.33
CA VAL A 156 -18.60 31.62 -20.86
C VAL A 156 -19.33 32.55 -19.91
N ALA A 157 -19.32 32.27 -18.61
CA ALA A 157 -19.94 33.15 -17.60
C ALA A 157 -19.31 34.56 -17.57
N ALA A 158 -17.98 34.66 -17.69
CA ALA A 158 -17.29 35.94 -17.76
C ALA A 158 -17.67 36.74 -19.01
N VAL A 159 -17.79 36.07 -20.16
CA VAL A 159 -18.27 36.69 -21.42
C VAL A 159 -19.69 37.21 -21.26
N PHE A 160 -20.61 36.40 -20.71
CA PHE A 160 -21.97 36.82 -20.43
C PHE A 160 -22.04 38.01 -19.49
N ALA A 161 -21.25 38.02 -18.40
CA ALA A 161 -21.21 39.13 -17.45
C ALA A 161 -20.70 40.43 -18.11
N SER A 162 -19.68 40.34 -18.96
CA SER A 162 -19.14 41.48 -19.71
C SER A 162 -20.16 42.01 -20.73
N MET A 163 -20.79 41.11 -21.48
CA MET A 163 -21.80 41.47 -22.48
C MET A 163 -23.04 42.08 -21.83
N TYR A 164 -23.45 41.58 -20.67
CA TYR A 164 -24.59 42.12 -19.90
C TYR A 164 -24.31 43.54 -19.41
N LYS A 165 -23.12 43.80 -18.85
CA LYS A 165 -22.71 45.15 -18.43
C LYS A 165 -22.67 46.13 -19.61
N ASN A 166 -22.10 45.72 -20.74
CA ASN A 166 -21.99 46.60 -21.91
C ASN A 166 -23.37 46.89 -22.52
N SER A 167 -24.25 45.88 -22.59
CA SER A 167 -25.62 46.05 -23.09
C SER A 167 -26.45 46.98 -22.20
N ASN A 168 -26.27 46.89 -20.87
CA ASN A 168 -26.97 47.79 -19.95
C ASN A 168 -26.51 49.25 -20.12
N ARG A 169 -25.20 49.47 -20.30
CA ARG A 169 -24.65 50.82 -20.56
C ARG A 169 -25.17 51.41 -21.88
N VAL A 170 -25.15 50.62 -22.96
CA VAL A 170 -25.66 51.06 -24.27
C VAL A 170 -27.15 51.38 -24.20
N THR A 171 -27.92 50.61 -23.43
CA THR A 171 -29.35 50.87 -23.23
C THR A 171 -29.60 52.17 -22.47
N GLU A 172 -28.84 52.45 -21.40
CA GLU A 172 -28.92 53.73 -20.68
C GLU A 172 -28.52 54.92 -21.57
N GLU A 173 -27.47 54.79 -22.38
CA GLU A 173 -27.07 55.83 -23.33
C GLU A 173 -28.16 56.11 -24.38
N LYS A 174 -28.81 55.05 -24.90
CA LYS A 174 -29.93 55.17 -25.85
C LYS A 174 -31.14 55.85 -25.22
N ILE A 175 -31.47 55.53 -23.97
CA ILE A 175 -32.57 56.16 -23.25
C ILE A 175 -32.28 57.65 -23.04
N LYS A 176 -31.07 58.00 -22.58
CA LYS A 176 -30.68 59.41 -22.41
C LYS A 176 -30.73 60.21 -23.71
N ALA A 177 -30.19 59.65 -24.80
CA ALA A 177 -30.22 60.30 -26.11
C ALA A 177 -31.66 60.49 -26.62
N TYR A 178 -32.57 59.55 -26.31
CA TYR A 178 -33.98 59.67 -26.67
C TYR A 178 -34.69 60.75 -25.84
N ASP A 179 -34.39 60.84 -24.55
CA ASP A 179 -34.94 61.88 -23.67
C ASP A 179 -34.46 63.27 -24.11
N GLU A 180 -33.16 63.43 -24.41
CA GLU A 180 -32.58 64.68 -24.91
C GLU A 180 -33.22 65.12 -26.23
N LEU A 181 -33.35 64.21 -27.20
CA LEU A 181 -34.03 64.49 -28.47
C LEU A 181 -35.51 64.87 -28.26
N THR A 182 -36.20 64.22 -27.33
CA THR A 182 -37.59 64.53 -27.00
C THR A 182 -37.72 65.91 -26.38
N GLU A 183 -36.78 66.29 -25.51
CA GLU A 183 -36.73 67.61 -24.89
C GLU A 183 -36.44 68.71 -25.93
N GLU A 184 -35.45 68.50 -26.80
CA GLU A 184 -35.16 69.39 -27.92
C GLU A 184 -36.37 69.56 -28.85
N PHE A 185 -37.07 68.47 -29.16
CA PHE A 185 -38.26 68.53 -30.02
C PHE A 185 -39.42 69.27 -29.35
N LYS A 186 -39.60 69.11 -28.03
CA LYS A 186 -40.59 69.88 -27.26
C LYS A 186 -40.22 71.36 -27.26
N ALA A 187 -38.95 71.70 -27.02
CA ALA A 187 -38.46 73.07 -27.06
C ALA A 187 -38.65 73.70 -28.45
N HIS A 188 -38.31 72.98 -29.52
CA HIS A 188 -38.53 73.43 -30.89
C HIS A 188 -40.02 73.68 -31.19
N LYS A 189 -40.91 72.78 -30.75
CA LYS A 189 -42.37 72.97 -30.87
C LYS A 189 -42.90 74.16 -30.08
N GLN A 190 -42.34 74.44 -28.90
CA GLN A 190 -42.69 75.62 -28.12
C GLN A 190 -42.24 76.90 -28.83
N LEU A 191 -40.97 76.95 -29.27
CA LEU A 191 -40.42 78.09 -30.01
C LEU A 191 -41.18 78.34 -31.33
N ALA A 192 -41.54 77.29 -32.06
CA ALA A 192 -42.35 77.43 -33.27
C ALA A 192 -43.73 78.04 -32.97
N ARG A 193 -44.41 77.56 -31.92
CA ARG A 193 -45.69 78.15 -31.47
C ARG A 193 -45.54 79.60 -31.03
N GLU A 194 -44.49 79.93 -30.29
CA GLU A 194 -44.23 81.31 -29.87
C GLU A 194 -44.01 82.23 -31.07
N LYS A 195 -43.27 81.77 -32.09
CA LYS A 195 -43.09 82.50 -33.35
C LYS A 195 -44.41 82.71 -34.09
N GLU A 196 -45.25 81.68 -34.19
CA GLU A 196 -46.58 81.80 -34.80
C GLU A 196 -47.49 82.77 -34.04
N ILE A 197 -47.48 82.72 -32.70
CA ILE A 197 -48.25 83.64 -31.86
C ILE A 197 -47.74 85.08 -32.03
N LYS A 198 -46.43 85.28 -32.06
CA LYS A 198 -45.82 86.60 -32.28
C LYS A 198 -46.19 87.15 -33.66
N LEU A 199 -46.09 86.34 -34.71
CA LEU A 199 -46.47 86.73 -36.07
C LEU A 199 -47.95 87.10 -36.15
N LYS A 200 -48.86 86.33 -35.53
CA LYS A 200 -50.29 86.66 -35.47
C LYS A 200 -50.55 87.97 -34.71
N ARG A 201 -49.83 88.23 -33.63
CA ARG A 201 -49.93 89.50 -32.88
C ARG A 201 -49.46 90.68 -33.71
N GLU A 202 -48.35 90.54 -34.43
CA GLU A 202 -47.83 91.56 -35.36
C GLU A 202 -48.84 91.84 -36.47
N GLN A 203 -49.38 90.80 -37.12
CA GLN A 203 -50.43 90.93 -38.15
C GLN A 203 -51.68 91.64 -37.63
N GLN A 204 -52.16 91.31 -36.43
CA GLN A 204 -53.30 92.01 -35.83
C GLN A 204 -52.97 93.49 -35.55
N SER A 205 -51.75 93.79 -35.09
CA SER A 205 -51.32 95.17 -34.84
C SER A 205 -51.23 96.00 -36.13
N GLU A 206 -50.78 95.39 -37.23
CA GLU A 206 -50.77 96.01 -38.56
C GLU A 206 -52.19 96.24 -39.06
N ALA A 207 -53.08 95.26 -38.92
CA ALA A 207 -54.49 95.40 -39.28
C ALA A 207 -55.18 96.53 -38.48
N ASN A 208 -54.98 96.58 -37.17
CA ASN A 208 -55.52 97.62 -36.29
C ASN A 208 -54.98 99.02 -36.67
N LYS A 209 -53.67 99.14 -36.99
CA LYS A 209 -53.08 100.41 -37.46
C LYS A 209 -53.67 100.86 -38.79
N VAL A 210 -53.90 99.93 -39.73
CA VAL A 210 -54.54 100.25 -41.01
C VAL A 210 -55.98 100.72 -40.81
N GLU A 211 -56.72 100.11 -39.87
CA GLU A 211 -58.09 100.52 -39.54
C GLU A 211 -58.13 101.90 -38.86
N GLU A 212 -57.22 102.18 -37.92
CA GLU A 212 -57.06 103.50 -37.30
C GLU A 212 -56.73 104.58 -38.33
N LEU A 213 -55.78 104.33 -39.24
CA LEU A 213 -55.44 105.26 -40.33
C LEU A 213 -56.63 105.52 -41.26
N LYS A 214 -57.44 104.50 -41.55
CA LYS A 214 -58.70 104.68 -42.31
C LYS A 214 -59.71 105.53 -41.56
N GLN A 215 -59.86 105.36 -40.24
CA GLN A 215 -60.74 106.18 -39.41
C GLN A 215 -60.26 107.64 -39.32
N GLN A 216 -58.96 107.87 -39.16
CA GLN A 216 -58.38 109.23 -39.20
C GLN A 216 -58.62 109.90 -40.57
N LEU A 217 -58.40 109.18 -41.67
CA LEU A 217 -58.72 109.67 -43.03
C LEU A 217 -60.21 109.99 -43.20
N ALA A 218 -61.10 109.24 -42.56
CA ALA A 218 -62.54 109.52 -42.58
C ALA A 218 -62.89 110.76 -41.74
N GLN A 219 -62.19 111.02 -40.62
CA GLN A 219 -62.36 112.24 -39.82
C GLN A 219 -61.85 113.50 -40.55
N PHE A 220 -60.78 113.41 -41.34
CA PHE A 220 -60.30 114.51 -42.20
C PHE A 220 -61.17 114.75 -43.45
N ARG A 221 -62.19 113.92 -43.70
CA ARG A 221 -63.10 114.00 -44.85
C ARG A 221 -64.45 114.64 -44.50
N HIS A 222 -64.59 115.18 -43.29
CA HIS A 222 -65.67 116.07 -42.86
C HIS A 222 -65.14 117.48 -42.59
#